data_AF-A0A7X8EU60-F1
#
_entry.id   AF-A0A7X8EU60-F1
#
_cell.length_a   1.000
_cell.length_b   1.000
_cell.length_c   1.000
_cell.angle_alpha   90.00
_cell.angle_beta   90.00
_cell.angle_gamma   90.00
#
_symmetry.space_group_name_H-M   'P 1'
#
loop_
_entity.id
_entity.type
_entity.pdbx_description
1 polymer ?
#
loop_
_entity_poly.entity_id
_entity_poly.type
_entity_poly.pdbx_seq_one_letter_code
_entity_poly.pdbx_strand_id
1 'polypeptide(L)'
;TNDFNLNKVAEFQGVRVLNINELANAIKPVVLPGEEMKVTVIKSGKENGQGIAYLNDGTMIVVEGGNRYIGETMDVIVTSVLQTSAGRMIFTKIIAAA
;
A
#
# COMPACT_ATOMS: atom_id res chain seq x y z
N THR A 1 -4.21 -18.16 -20.58
CA THR A 1 -3.69 -17.83 -21.91
C THR A 1 -4.85 -17.74 -22.88
N ASN A 2 -5.30 -16.52 -23.19
CA ASN A 2 -5.64 -15.97 -24.52
C ASN A 2 -6.47 -14.67 -24.43
N ASP A 3 -6.52 -14.00 -23.28
CA ASP A 3 -7.29 -12.75 -23.08
C ASP A 3 -6.64 -11.50 -23.67
N PHE A 4 -5.56 -11.65 -24.44
CA PHE A 4 -4.87 -10.51 -25.09
C PHE A 4 -5.53 -10.10 -26.42
N ASN A 5 -6.37 -10.96 -27.02
CA ASN A 5 -6.86 -10.76 -28.39
C ASN A 5 -8.24 -10.09 -28.53
N LEU A 6 -8.91 -9.74 -27.43
CA LEU A 6 -10.24 -9.11 -27.50
C LEU A 6 -10.27 -7.61 -27.15
N ASN A 7 -9.11 -6.99 -26.90
CA ASN A 7 -9.04 -5.54 -26.71
C ASN A 7 -8.98 -4.75 -28.03
N LYS A 8 -8.66 -5.40 -29.16
CA LYS A 8 -8.41 -4.70 -30.43
C LYS A 8 -9.63 -4.51 -31.33
N VAL A 9 -10.80 -5.04 -30.94
CA VAL A 9 -12.05 -4.92 -31.72
C VAL A 9 -13.00 -3.84 -31.17
N ALA A 10 -12.78 -3.35 -29.94
CA ALA A 10 -13.71 -2.43 -29.28
C ALA A 10 -13.42 -0.93 -29.51
N GLU A 11 -12.34 -0.55 -30.21
CA GLU A 11 -12.01 0.86 -30.49
C GLU A 11 -12.84 1.48 -31.64
N PHE A 12 -13.59 0.69 -32.41
CA PHE A 12 -14.24 1.19 -33.64
C PHE A 12 -15.69 1.69 -33.48
N GLN A 13 -16.25 1.75 -32.27
CA GLN A 13 -17.65 2.19 -32.07
C GLN A 13 -17.89 3.25 -30.99
N GLY A 14 -16.89 4.05 -30.59
CA GLY A 14 -17.15 5.33 -29.92
C GLY A 14 -18.00 5.27 -28.62
N VAL A 15 -18.13 4.10 -27.99
CA VAL A 15 -18.81 3.94 -26.71
C VAL A 15 -17.73 3.97 -25.62
N ARG A 16 -17.75 5.02 -24.81
CA ARG A 16 -16.96 5.09 -23.57
C ARG A 16 -17.44 3.98 -22.63
N VAL A 17 -16.78 2.84 -22.68
CA VAL A 17 -16.89 1.82 -21.63
C VAL A 17 -16.15 2.36 -20.42
N LEU A 18 -16.85 3.13 -19.58
CA LEU A 18 -16.39 3.44 -18.23
C LEU A 18 -16.31 2.12 -17.47
N ASN A 19 -15.10 1.63 -17.31
CA ASN A 19 -14.83 0.37 -16.67
C ASN A 19 -15.19 0.51 -15.18
N ILE A 20 -16.31 -0.07 -14.76
CA ILE A 20 -16.76 -0.11 -13.35
C ILE A 20 -15.68 -0.69 -12.41
N ASN A 21 -14.71 -1.44 -12.93
CA ASN A 21 -13.56 -1.90 -12.15
C ASN A 21 -12.57 -0.77 -11.80
N GLU A 22 -12.48 0.30 -12.59
CA GLU A 22 -11.66 1.47 -12.24
C GLU A 22 -12.31 2.27 -11.10
N LEU A 23 -13.64 2.45 -11.16
CA LEU A 23 -14.39 3.15 -10.11
C LEU A 23 -14.37 2.39 -8.78
N ALA A 24 -14.47 1.06 -8.82
CA ALA A 24 -14.40 0.20 -7.64
C ALA A 24 -12.99 0.20 -6.99
N ASN A 25 -11.93 0.41 -7.78
CA ASN A 25 -10.58 0.58 -7.24
C ASN A 25 -10.35 1.98 -6.62
N ALA A 26 -11.09 3.00 -7.06
CA ALA A 26 -10.95 4.39 -6.56
C ALA A 26 -11.49 4.62 -5.14
N ILE A 27 -12.25 3.67 -4.56
CA ILE A 27 -12.83 3.77 -3.21
C ILE A 27 -11.94 3.12 -2.13
N LYS A 28 -10.87 2.42 -2.53
CA LYS A 28 -9.92 1.86 -1.56
C LYS A 28 -9.12 3.00 -0.92
N PRO A 29 -8.82 2.97 0.39
CA PRO A 29 -7.95 3.96 1.03
C PRO A 29 -6.62 4.04 0.26
N VAL A 30 -6.43 5.15 -0.46
CA VAL A 30 -5.24 5.36 -1.27
C VAL A 30 -4.19 5.99 -0.37
N VAL A 31 -3.44 5.15 0.35
CA VAL A 31 -2.21 5.63 0.99
C VAL A 31 -1.19 5.94 -0.10
N LEU A 32 -0.72 7.18 -0.17
CA LEU A 32 0.24 7.66 -1.17
C LEU A 32 1.63 7.90 -0.55
N PRO A 33 2.73 7.74 -1.32
CA PRO A 33 4.04 8.20 -0.90
C PRO A 33 4.02 9.68 -0.51
N GLY A 34 4.60 10.01 0.65
CA GLY A 34 4.61 11.34 1.23
C GLY A 34 3.49 11.61 2.24
N GLU A 35 2.48 10.74 2.36
CA GLU A 35 1.49 10.88 3.43
C GLU A 35 2.04 10.45 4.78
N GLU A 36 1.64 11.20 5.81
CA GLU A 36 1.91 10.87 7.21
C GLU A 36 0.78 10.02 7.78
N MET A 37 1.13 9.05 8.62
CA MET A 37 0.17 8.19 9.29
C MET A 37 0.67 7.72 10.64
N LYS A 38 -0.25 7.41 11.55
CA LYS A 38 0.06 6.75 12.82
C LYS A 38 -0.02 5.25 12.68
N VAL A 39 1.03 4.56 13.11
CA VAL A 39 1.09 3.10 13.09
C VAL A 39 1.57 2.57 14.43
N THR A 40 0.96 1.50 14.90
CA THR A 40 1.43 0.76 16.07
C THR A 40 2.32 -0.37 15.60
N VAL A 41 3.59 -0.37 16.01
CA VAL A 41 4.51 -1.46 15.62
C VAL A 41 4.14 -2.70 16.42
N ILE A 42 3.81 -3.79 15.73
CA ILE A 42 3.31 -5.01 16.38
C ILE A 42 4.44 -6.02 16.58
N LYS A 43 5.41 -6.06 15.66
CA LYS A 43 6.54 -7.00 15.72
C LYS A 43 7.74 -6.52 14.91
N SER A 44 8.89 -7.19 15.09
CA SER A 44 10.07 -7.02 14.24
C SER A 44 9.83 -7.50 12.81
N GLY A 45 10.42 -6.79 11.85
CA GLY A 45 10.43 -7.14 10.44
C GLY A 45 11.50 -8.15 10.07
N LYS A 46 11.59 -8.42 8.77
CA LYS A 46 12.51 -9.43 8.23
C LYS A 46 13.96 -8.93 8.24
N GLU A 47 14.17 -7.65 7.94
CA GLU A 47 15.50 -7.05 7.97
C GLU A 47 15.79 -6.41 9.33
N ASN A 48 17.08 -6.33 9.67
CA ASN A 48 17.50 -5.73 10.92
C ASN A 48 17.07 -4.25 10.97
N GLY A 49 16.48 -3.83 12.08
CA GLY A 49 15.94 -2.48 12.25
C GLY A 49 14.49 -2.31 11.79
N GLN A 50 13.89 -3.23 11.05
CA GLN A 50 12.51 -3.07 10.58
C GLN A 50 11.49 -3.40 11.68
N GLY A 51 10.42 -2.61 11.75
CA GLY A 51 9.18 -2.92 12.44
C GLY A 51 8.07 -3.25 11.44
N ILE A 52 7.09 -4.04 11.87
CA ILE A 52 5.90 -4.40 11.07
C ILE A 52 4.65 -3.97 11.82
N ALA A 53 3.78 -3.29 11.09
CA ALA A 53 2.41 -2.97 11.49
C ALA A 53 1.44 -3.51 10.42
N TYR A 54 0.16 -3.55 10.75
CA TYR A 54 -0.88 -3.95 9.81
C TYR A 54 -2.02 -2.95 9.87
N LEU A 55 -2.62 -2.65 8.72
CA LEU A 55 -3.92 -2.00 8.66
C LEU A 55 -5.03 -3.02 8.91
N ASN A 56 -6.23 -2.52 9.20
CA ASN A 56 -7.42 -3.33 9.44
C ASN A 56 -7.83 -4.20 8.24
N ASP A 57 -7.41 -3.82 7.03
CA ASP A 57 -7.66 -4.56 5.79
C ASP A 57 -6.59 -5.64 5.49
N GLY A 58 -5.60 -5.80 6.37
CA GLY A 58 -4.50 -6.74 6.21
C GLY A 58 -3.30 -6.20 5.43
N THR A 59 -3.33 -4.94 4.98
CA THR A 59 -2.17 -4.30 4.35
C THR A 59 -0.99 -4.27 5.32
N MET A 60 0.16 -4.80 4.89
CA MET A 60 1.36 -4.84 5.70
C MET A 60 2.11 -3.50 5.61
N ILE A 61 2.38 -2.89 6.75
CA ILE A 61 3.20 -1.68 6.84
C ILE A 61 4.57 -2.06 7.39
N VAL A 62 5.61 -1.72 6.64
CA VAL A 62 7.00 -1.89 7.03
C VAL A 62 7.54 -0.53 7.48
N VAL A 63 8.01 -0.46 8.72
CA VAL A 63 8.55 0.75 9.35
C VAL A 63 10.06 0.61 9.48
N GLU A 64 10.82 1.44 8.77
CA GLU A 64 12.27 1.50 8.90
C GLU A 64 12.68 2.05 10.27
N GLY A 65 13.51 1.34 11.01
CA GLY A 65 13.89 1.69 12.40
C GLY A 65 12.82 1.32 13.45
N GLY A 66 11.70 0.72 13.05
CA GLY A 66 10.57 0.42 13.92
C GLY A 66 10.81 -0.67 14.96
N ASN A 67 11.87 -1.48 14.84
CA ASN A 67 12.10 -2.60 15.78
C ASN A 67 12.34 -2.17 17.24
N ARG A 68 12.76 -0.92 17.47
CA ARG A 68 12.97 -0.38 18.83
C ARG A 68 11.68 0.06 19.50
N TYR A 69 10.60 0.18 18.73
CA TYR A 69 9.33 0.77 19.14
C TYR A 69 8.19 -0.25 19.11
N ILE A 70 8.50 -1.54 19.27
CA ILE A 70 7.51 -2.62 19.28
C ILE A 70 6.56 -2.42 20.46
N GLY A 71 5.27 -2.37 20.17
CA GLY A 71 4.19 -2.06 21.12
C GLY A 71 3.85 -0.57 21.20
N GLU A 72 4.65 0.31 20.59
CA GLU A 72 4.42 1.75 20.58
C GLU A 72 3.72 2.21 19.30
N THR A 73 3.00 3.32 19.41
CA THR A 73 2.37 3.99 18.26
C THR A 73 3.20 5.20 17.87
N MET A 74 3.60 5.27 16.60
CA MET A 74 4.47 6.30 16.08
C MET A 74 3.90 6.96 14.83
N ASP A 75 4.26 8.23 14.63
CA ASP A 75 4.05 8.95 13.39
C ASP A 75 5.11 8.53 12.36
N VAL A 76 4.66 8.07 11.20
CA VAL A 76 5.51 7.60 10.11
C VAL A 76 5.08 8.26 8.80
N ILE A 77 6.04 8.44 7.89
CA ILE A 77 5.79 8.91 6.53
C ILE A 77 5.93 7.76 5.54
N VAL A 78 4.99 7.67 4.60
CA VAL A 78 4.99 6.65 3.56
C VAL A 78 6.07 6.97 2.53
N THR A 79 6.97 6.03 2.29
CA THR A 79 8.04 6.18 1.30
C THR A 79 7.69 5.53 -0.02
N SER A 80 7.04 4.37 0.02
CA SER A 80 6.60 3.67 -1.19
C SER A 80 5.48 2.67 -0.89
N VAL A 81 4.73 2.31 -1.93
CA VAL A 81 3.66 1.31 -1.86
C VAL A 81 3.96 0.25 -2.91
N LEU A 82 3.99 -1.00 -2.48
CA LEU A 82 4.22 -2.15 -3.34
C LEU A 82 2.97 -3.04 -3.36
N GLN A 83 2.35 -3.17 -4.52
CA GLN A 83 1.28 -4.12 -4.74
C GLN A 83 1.87 -5.44 -5.27
N THR A 84 1.57 -6.55 -4.59
CA THR A 84 1.94 -7.90 -5.02
C THR A 84 0.69 -8.76 -5.20
N SER A 85 0.84 -9.95 -5.80
CA SER A 85 -0.24 -10.93 -5.91
C SER A 85 -0.71 -11.45 -4.54
N ALA A 86 0.13 -11.38 -3.51
CA ALA A 86 -0.18 -11.81 -2.14
C ALA A 86 -0.83 -10.70 -1.29
N GLY A 87 -0.84 -9.45 -1.77
CA GLY A 87 -1.40 -8.32 -1.03
C GLY A 87 -0.64 -7.02 -1.25
N ARG A 88 -1.00 -6.00 -0.46
CA ARG A 88 -0.41 -4.66 -0.49
C ARG A 88 0.61 -4.52 0.64
N MET A 89 1.77 -3.96 0.31
CA MET A 89 2.80 -3.55 1.25
C MET A 89 2.97 -2.03 1.19
N ILE A 90 3.14 -1.39 2.33
CA ILE A 90 3.44 0.03 2.45
C ILE A 90 4.75 0.14 3.21
N PHE A 91 5.73 0.83 2.64
CA PHE A 91 7.00 1.12 3.27
C PHE A 91 6.95 2.52 3.85
N THR A 92 7.45 2.66 5.07
CA THR A 92 7.36 3.90 5.85
C THR A 92 8.66 4.17 6.60
N LYS A 93 8.89 5.43 6.93
CA LYS A 93 9.99 5.90 7.78
C LYS A 93 9.44 6.65 8.99
N ILE A 94 10.10 6.52 10.13
CA ILE A 94 9.72 7.26 11.34
C ILE A 94 9.96 8.76 11.10
N ILE A 95 8.97 9.58 11.45
CA ILE A 95 9.11 11.03 11.47
C ILE A 95 9.82 11.36 12.79
N ALA A 96 11.08 11.79 12.72
CA ALA A 96 11.79 12.23 13.91
C ALA A 96 11.12 13.49 14.44
N ALA A 97 10.66 13.47 15.70
CA ALA A 97 10.33 14.70 16.40
C ALA A 97 11.61 15.53 16.57
N ALA A 98 11.66 16.68 15.93
CA ALA A 98 12.76 17.64 16.05
C ALA A 98 12.79 18.31 17.43
#